data_AF-A0A8X7PGD6-F1
#
_entry.id   AF-A0A8X7PGD6-F1
#
_cell.length_a   1.000
_cell.length_b   1.000
_cell.length_c   1.000
_cell.angle_alpha   90.00
_cell.angle_beta   90.00
_cell.angle_gamma   90.00
#
_symmetry.space_group_name_H-M   'P 1'
#
loop_
_entity.id
_entity.type
_entity.pdbx_description
1 polymer ?
#
loop_
_entity_poly.entity_id
_entity_poly.type
_entity_poly.pdbx_seq_one_letter_code
_entity_poly.pdbx_strand_id
1 'polypeptide(L)'
;MQKMKVLFAMFLPLLVSVSSQAVVQKPNTGNFLRCLRDQSNPKNPITKAIFTPQNSTFTSSYVSYTKNKRYSNPNDTNLIAIVEAKHESHVQTTVVCAKSNAIQIRIRSGGHDYEGQGATDVLHKWQLVSSKLPRELFLRAMPQITKGANKTIAVNFIAQFLGSSKKLMGIINKNLPELGLKGEDCYEMSWLNTTTFWADYPVGTSTSVLLKRPSTPPGAFFKSKSDYVKKPIPKEGMEKMWKTMLKFNNHVFMQWNPYGGVMDKIAANATAFPHRKGNLFKIQYFALWIDANATKANLALMKELYGVAETYVSSNPREAFLNYRDIDVGSNPSGVTNVAEACIKAHVINI
;
A
#
# COMPACT_ATOMS: atom_id res chain seq x y z
N MET A 1 -15.43 23.51 -36.38
CA MET A 1 -14.14 24.23 -36.43
C MET A 1 -14.19 25.40 -35.45
N GLN A 2 -13.53 25.27 -34.31
CA GLN A 2 -13.34 26.38 -33.37
C GLN A 2 -11.88 26.28 -32.89
N LYS A 3 -11.10 27.30 -33.26
CA LYS A 3 -9.64 27.35 -33.09
C LYS A 3 -9.30 27.40 -31.59
N MET A 4 -8.58 26.40 -31.12
CA MET A 4 -8.05 26.35 -29.75
C MET A 4 -6.85 27.31 -29.66
N LYS A 5 -6.98 28.38 -28.86
CA LYS A 5 -5.87 29.28 -28.52
C LYS A 5 -5.01 28.58 -27.46
N VAL A 6 -3.76 28.27 -27.78
CA VAL A 6 -2.75 27.79 -26.83
C VAL A 6 -2.11 29.00 -26.17
N LEU A 7 -2.30 29.15 -24.85
CA LEU A 7 -1.57 30.13 -24.05
C LEU A 7 -0.20 29.51 -23.70
N PHE A 8 0.88 30.09 -24.20
CA PHE A 8 2.24 29.75 -23.81
C PHE A 8 2.62 30.59 -22.58
N ALA A 9 2.61 30.00 -21.39
CA ALA A 9 3.16 30.63 -20.20
C ALA A 9 4.66 30.29 -20.13
N MET A 10 5.50 31.24 -20.55
CA MET A 10 6.95 31.16 -20.39
C MET A 10 7.27 31.41 -18.90
N PHE A 11 7.49 30.34 -18.12
CA PHE A 11 8.06 30.48 -16.79
C PHE A 11 9.56 30.73 -16.92
N LEU A 12 9.96 31.98 -16.67
CA LEU A 12 11.36 32.37 -16.50
C LEU A 12 11.98 31.50 -15.41
N PRO A 13 13.11 30.80 -15.64
CA PRO A 13 13.76 30.07 -14.57
C PRO A 13 14.30 31.07 -13.56
N LEU A 14 13.73 31.08 -12.34
CA LEU A 14 14.36 31.72 -11.20
C LEU A 14 15.67 30.97 -10.94
N LEU A 15 16.79 31.57 -11.32
CA LEU A 15 18.12 31.16 -10.87
C LEU A 15 18.19 31.39 -9.36
N VAL A 16 17.84 30.38 -8.58
CA VAL A 16 18.19 30.35 -7.16
C VAL A 16 19.64 29.94 -7.10
N SER A 17 20.52 30.93 -6.89
CA SER A 17 21.90 30.70 -6.48
C SER A 17 21.87 29.93 -5.16
N VAL A 18 22.18 28.63 -5.22
CA VAL A 18 22.45 27.85 -4.02
C VAL A 18 23.81 28.34 -3.50
N SER A 19 23.79 29.28 -2.56
CA SER A 19 24.97 29.54 -1.76
C SER A 19 25.19 28.28 -0.91
N SER A 20 26.23 27.54 -1.26
CA SER A 20 26.70 26.38 -0.49
C SER A 20 27.32 26.87 0.81
N GLN A 21 26.49 27.34 1.74
CA GLN A 21 26.78 27.54 3.16
C GLN A 21 25.50 27.93 3.92
N ALA A 22 24.44 27.11 3.82
CA ALA A 22 23.46 27.06 4.90
C ALA A 22 24.12 26.30 6.06
N VAL A 23 24.69 27.03 7.01
CA VAL A 23 25.07 26.47 8.31
C VAL A 23 23.80 25.87 8.90
N VAL A 24 23.74 24.53 9.01
CA VAL A 24 22.66 23.85 9.73
C VAL A 24 22.72 24.35 11.17
N GLN A 25 21.86 25.30 11.53
CA GLN A 25 21.68 25.69 12.91
C GLN A 25 21.28 24.44 13.68
N LYS A 26 22.10 24.03 14.65
CA LYS A 26 21.72 22.96 15.58
C LYS A 26 20.38 23.35 16.23
N PRO A 27 19.39 22.45 16.27
CA PRO A 27 18.11 22.74 16.90
C PRO A 27 18.31 23.20 18.35
N ASN A 28 17.60 24.24 18.77
CA ASN A 28 17.69 24.72 20.15
C ASN A 28 16.89 23.81 21.09
N THR A 29 17.50 22.67 21.44
CA THR A 29 16.96 21.65 22.33
C THR A 29 16.50 22.21 23.68
N GLY A 30 17.22 23.19 24.22
CA GLY A 30 16.89 23.81 25.52
C GLY A 30 15.54 24.55 25.47
N ASN A 31 15.32 25.33 24.41
CA ASN A 31 14.06 26.06 24.23
C ASN A 31 12.86 25.14 24.01
N PHE A 32 13.06 24.02 23.30
CA PHE A 32 12.01 23.02 23.13
C PHE A 32 11.59 22.38 24.44
N LEU A 33 12.54 21.89 25.24
CA LEU A 33 12.25 21.26 26.53
C LEU A 33 11.59 22.24 27.50
N ARG A 34 12.00 23.51 27.47
CA ARG A 34 11.35 24.58 28.22
C ARG A 34 9.92 24.82 27.75
N CYS A 35 9.71 24.95 26.44
CA CYS A 35 8.37 25.11 25.85
C CYS A 35 7.43 23.98 26.27
N LEU A 36 7.89 22.72 26.24
CA LEU A 36 7.05 21.59 26.66
C LEU A 36 6.55 21.75 28.10
N ARG A 37 7.42 22.21 29.01
CA ARG A 37 7.08 22.41 30.42
C ARG A 37 6.14 23.61 30.59
N ASP A 38 6.44 24.72 29.94
CA ASP A 38 5.71 25.99 30.08
C ASP A 38 4.31 25.93 29.44
N GLN A 39 4.16 25.21 28.33
CA GLN A 39 2.90 25.05 27.59
C GLN A 39 2.13 23.79 28.01
N SER A 40 2.56 23.10 29.08
CA SER A 40 1.86 21.94 29.59
C SER A 40 0.57 22.35 30.30
N ASN A 41 -0.50 21.59 30.08
CA ASN A 41 -1.73 21.76 30.86
C ASN A 41 -1.44 21.45 32.35
N PRO A 42 -1.74 22.36 33.31
CA PRO A 42 -1.51 22.11 34.73
C PRO A 42 -2.25 20.89 35.30
N LYS A 43 -3.42 20.55 34.71
CA LYS A 43 -4.19 19.36 35.11
C LYS A 43 -3.55 18.05 34.65
N ASN A 44 -2.74 18.10 33.58
CA ASN A 44 -2.04 16.95 33.01
C ASN A 44 -0.58 17.32 32.70
N PRO A 45 0.30 17.34 33.73
CA PRO A 45 1.68 17.77 33.56
C PRO A 45 2.49 16.80 32.67
N ILE A 46 3.14 17.33 31.63
CA ILE A 46 3.93 16.55 30.68
C ILE A 46 5.29 16.11 31.26
N THR A 47 5.73 16.64 32.40
CA THR A 47 7.08 16.43 32.94
C THR A 47 7.45 14.95 33.13
N LYS A 48 6.50 14.11 33.56
CA LYS A 48 6.71 12.65 33.74
C LYS A 48 6.62 11.84 32.43
N ALA A 49 6.33 12.51 31.32
CA ALA A 49 6.25 11.92 29.98
C ALA A 49 7.47 12.26 29.12
N ILE A 50 8.40 13.11 29.59
CA ILE A 50 9.58 13.52 28.84
C ILE A 50 10.79 12.72 29.32
N PHE A 51 11.48 12.07 28.40
CA PHE A 51 12.76 11.41 28.64
C PHE A 51 13.82 12.03 27.74
N THR A 52 14.93 12.51 28.31
CA THR A 52 16.08 13.04 27.55
C THR A 52 17.30 12.16 27.78
N PRO A 53 18.36 12.24 26.94
CA PRO A 53 19.58 11.43 27.11
C PRO A 53 20.25 11.54 28.49
N GLN A 54 19.94 12.56 29.29
CA GLN A 54 20.44 12.76 30.65
C GLN A 54 19.65 11.95 31.70
N ASN A 55 18.45 11.46 31.38
CA ASN A 55 17.65 10.64 32.29
C ASN A 55 18.12 9.18 32.28
N SER A 56 18.27 8.56 33.47
CA SER A 56 18.63 7.14 33.60
C SER A 56 17.63 6.18 32.93
N THR A 57 16.37 6.58 32.78
CA THR A 57 15.30 5.81 32.14
C THR A 57 15.23 5.98 30.63
N PHE A 58 16.03 6.87 30.03
CA PHE A 58 15.97 7.17 28.60
C PHE A 58 16.23 5.94 27.74
N THR A 59 17.29 5.19 28.03
CA THR A 59 17.63 3.98 27.28
C THR A 59 16.53 2.94 27.38
N SER A 60 15.99 2.69 28.58
CA SER A 60 14.87 1.74 28.77
C SER A 60 13.60 2.18 28.03
N SER A 61 13.27 3.47 28.04
CA SER A 61 12.11 4.02 27.31
C SER A 61 12.32 4.04 25.79
N TYR A 62 13.57 4.17 25.34
CA TYR A 62 13.93 4.08 23.94
C TYR A 62 13.76 2.63 23.43
N VAL A 63 14.32 1.64 24.14
CA VAL A 63 14.34 0.23 23.69
C VAL A 63 13.04 -0.54 23.91
N SER A 64 12.17 -0.12 24.85
CA SER A 64 10.90 -0.81 25.16
C SER A 64 10.00 -1.04 23.95
N TYR A 65 10.07 -0.11 22.99
CA TYR A 65 9.36 -0.16 21.71
C TYR A 65 10.34 -0.13 20.52
N THR A 66 11.54 -0.69 20.64
CA THR A 66 12.45 -0.89 19.50
C THR A 66 12.56 -2.38 19.21
N LYS A 67 11.92 -2.83 18.13
CA LYS A 67 11.95 -4.26 17.72
C LYS A 67 13.15 -4.60 16.83
N ASN A 68 13.88 -3.60 16.32
CA ASN A 68 15.09 -3.79 15.52
C ASN A 68 16.37 -3.74 16.37
N LYS A 69 17.11 -4.84 16.44
CA LYS A 69 18.42 -4.89 17.10
C LYS A 69 19.45 -3.93 16.50
N ARG A 70 19.31 -3.52 15.23
CA ARG A 70 20.19 -2.51 14.60
C ARG A 70 20.02 -1.12 15.20
N TYR A 71 18.84 -0.80 15.74
CA TYR A 71 18.52 0.52 16.28
C TYR A 71 18.35 0.52 17.80
N SER A 72 18.82 -0.51 18.51
CA SER A 72 18.70 -0.59 19.98
C SER A 72 19.66 0.35 20.72
N ASN A 73 20.63 0.93 20.02
CA ASN A 73 21.55 1.92 20.58
C ASN A 73 21.03 3.35 20.32
N PRO A 74 20.57 4.10 21.35
CA PRO A 74 20.08 5.46 21.16
C PRO A 74 21.18 6.44 20.73
N ASN A 75 22.46 6.13 21.00
CA ASN A 75 23.59 7.00 20.68
C ASN A 75 23.86 7.12 19.17
N ASP A 76 23.31 6.20 18.36
CA ASP A 76 23.43 6.21 16.90
C ASP A 76 22.35 7.10 16.24
N THR A 77 21.56 7.82 17.03
CA THR A 77 20.46 8.67 16.56
C THR A 77 20.64 10.11 17.03
N ASN A 78 20.26 11.08 16.19
CA ASN A 78 20.15 12.50 16.59
C ASN A 78 18.88 12.75 17.45
N LEU A 79 18.57 11.85 18.38
CA LEU A 79 17.33 11.90 19.17
C LEU A 79 17.48 12.88 20.34
N ILE A 80 16.59 13.87 20.37
CA ILE A 80 16.64 14.99 21.31
C ILE A 80 15.89 14.66 22.62
N ALA A 81 14.69 14.09 22.49
CA ALA A 81 13.84 13.68 23.61
C ALA A 81 12.80 12.67 23.13
N ILE A 82 12.28 11.85 24.06
CA ILE A 82 11.12 10.99 23.87
C ILE A 82 9.97 11.58 24.68
N VAL A 83 8.82 11.79 24.03
CA VAL A 83 7.58 12.17 24.72
C VAL A 83 6.61 10.99 24.69
N GLU A 84 6.43 10.33 25.82
CA GLU A 84 5.44 9.28 26.01
C GLU A 84 4.11 9.91 26.43
N ALA A 85 3.33 10.39 25.46
CA ALA A 85 2.07 11.06 25.72
C ALA A 85 1.09 10.16 26.51
N LYS A 86 0.65 10.62 27.68
CA LYS A 86 -0.33 9.95 28.56
C LYS A 86 -1.72 10.60 28.52
N HIS A 87 -1.80 11.77 27.88
CA HIS A 87 -3.01 12.55 27.70
C HIS A 87 -2.92 13.29 26.36
N GLU A 88 -4.06 13.55 25.72
CA GLU A 88 -4.12 14.22 24.40
C GLU A 88 -3.43 15.60 24.40
N SER A 89 -3.50 16.33 25.52
CA SER A 89 -2.84 17.62 25.68
C SER A 89 -1.32 17.53 25.52
N HIS A 90 -0.71 16.38 25.87
CA HIS A 90 0.74 16.19 25.68
C HIS A 90 1.12 16.17 24.20
N VAL A 91 0.27 15.58 23.36
CA VAL A 91 0.46 15.53 21.89
C VAL A 91 0.35 16.94 21.32
N GLN A 92 -0.69 17.68 21.70
CA GLN A 92 -0.89 19.07 21.28
C GLN A 92 0.30 19.95 21.65
N THR A 93 0.72 19.93 22.93
CA THR A 93 1.88 20.68 23.43
C THR A 93 3.17 20.30 22.69
N THR A 94 3.37 19.01 22.39
CA THR A 94 4.56 18.53 21.68
C THR A 94 4.61 19.03 20.24
N VAL A 95 3.49 18.99 19.52
CA VAL A 95 3.38 19.49 18.14
C VAL A 95 3.63 21.00 18.08
N VAL A 96 3.01 21.77 18.98
CA VAL A 96 3.19 23.23 19.06
C VAL A 96 4.64 23.58 19.35
N CYS A 97 5.23 22.99 20.39
CA CYS A 97 6.59 23.31 20.79
C CYS A 97 7.64 22.86 19.78
N ALA A 98 7.44 21.72 19.11
CA ALA A 98 8.37 21.27 18.08
C ALA A 98 8.34 22.22 16.87
N LYS A 99 7.15 22.64 16.43
CA LYS A 99 6.98 23.61 15.35
C LYS A 99 7.67 24.94 15.66
N SER A 100 7.45 25.49 16.86
CA SER A 100 8.04 26.76 17.28
C SER A 100 9.56 26.73 17.46
N ASN A 101 10.15 25.54 17.59
CA ASN A 101 11.60 25.36 17.78
C ASN A 101 12.28 24.65 16.60
N ALA A 102 11.59 24.53 15.46
CA ALA A 102 12.08 23.85 14.26
C ALA A 102 12.60 22.41 14.51
N ILE A 103 11.93 21.67 15.39
CA ILE A 103 12.27 20.29 15.71
C ILE A 103 11.39 19.34 14.89
N GLN A 104 12.04 18.36 14.26
CA GLN A 104 11.35 17.28 13.58
C GLN A 104 10.79 16.27 14.61
N ILE A 105 9.49 16.02 14.56
CA ILE A 105 8.86 14.95 15.34
C ILE A 105 8.84 13.67 14.51
N ARG A 106 9.10 12.53 15.16
CA ARG A 106 8.78 11.19 14.63
C ARG A 106 7.86 10.50 15.63
N ILE A 107 6.71 10.02 15.15
CA ILE A 107 5.69 9.38 15.99
C ILE A 107 5.90 7.88 15.95
N ARG A 108 5.99 7.24 17.13
CA ARG A 108 6.18 5.79 17.28
C ARG A 108 5.04 5.22 18.12
N SER A 109 4.25 4.31 17.56
CA SER A 109 3.19 3.60 18.28
C SER A 109 3.67 2.21 18.75
N GLY A 110 3.77 1.24 17.84
CA GLY A 110 4.14 -0.15 18.16
C GLY A 110 5.62 -0.54 18.01
N GLY A 111 6.47 0.40 17.59
CA GLY A 111 7.92 0.13 17.57
C GLY A 111 8.44 -0.74 16.42
N HIS A 112 7.67 -0.82 15.33
CA HIS A 112 8.06 -1.60 14.17
C HIS A 112 8.84 -0.80 13.13
N ASP A 113 8.87 0.54 13.13
CA ASP A 113 9.38 1.34 12.01
C ASP A 113 10.79 0.94 11.52
N TYR A 114 10.85 0.38 10.31
CA TYR A 114 12.03 0.02 9.52
C TYR A 114 12.10 0.85 8.21
N GLU A 115 11.42 2.00 8.17
CA GLU A 115 11.15 2.87 7.00
C GLU A 115 9.96 2.42 6.11
N GLY A 116 8.82 3.15 6.17
CA GLY A 116 7.67 2.98 5.25
C GLY A 116 6.39 2.30 5.79
N GLN A 117 6.30 1.99 7.08
CA GLN A 117 5.45 0.89 7.56
C GLN A 117 3.97 1.12 7.78
N GLY A 118 3.48 2.36 7.79
CA GLY A 118 2.03 2.58 7.97
C GLY A 118 1.21 1.78 6.96
N ALA A 119 1.63 1.78 5.68
CA ALA A 119 0.95 1.06 4.62
C ALA A 119 1.09 -0.47 4.74
N THR A 120 2.29 -0.98 5.04
CA THR A 120 2.51 -2.43 5.27
C THR A 120 1.68 -2.93 6.45
N ASP A 121 1.55 -2.14 7.52
CA ASP A 121 0.81 -2.50 8.72
C ASP A 121 -0.69 -2.56 8.46
N VAL A 122 -1.24 -1.54 7.79
CA VAL A 122 -2.66 -1.52 7.39
C VAL A 122 -2.95 -2.65 6.39
N LEU A 123 -2.07 -2.91 5.43
CA LEU A 123 -2.23 -4.02 4.48
C LEU A 123 -2.18 -5.39 5.19
N HIS A 124 -1.27 -5.54 6.15
CA HIS A 124 -1.17 -6.74 6.97
C HIS A 124 -2.44 -6.95 7.82
N LYS A 125 -3.07 -5.88 8.32
CA LYS A 125 -4.36 -5.99 9.01
C LYS A 125 -5.49 -6.31 8.03
N TRP A 126 -5.51 -5.67 6.87
CA TRP A 126 -6.49 -5.90 5.81
C TRP A 126 -6.59 -7.39 5.45
N GLN A 127 -5.48 -8.09 5.23
CA GLN A 127 -5.52 -9.53 4.87
C GLN A 127 -6.13 -10.44 5.95
N LEU A 128 -6.15 -10.01 7.22
CA LEU A 128 -6.71 -10.80 8.33
C LEU A 128 -8.24 -10.71 8.41
N VAL A 129 -8.80 -9.65 7.83
CA VAL A 129 -10.22 -9.29 7.96
C VAL A 129 -10.95 -9.26 6.63
N SER A 130 -10.28 -9.04 5.50
CA SER A 130 -10.91 -8.74 4.21
C SER A 130 -11.82 -9.87 3.72
N SER A 131 -11.47 -11.13 3.95
CA SER A 131 -12.30 -12.29 3.59
C SER A 131 -13.48 -12.55 4.53
N LYS A 132 -13.55 -11.84 5.66
CA LYS A 132 -14.57 -11.97 6.71
C LYS A 132 -15.52 -10.78 6.76
N LEU A 133 -15.29 -9.76 5.91
CA LEU A 133 -16.18 -8.61 5.81
C LEU A 133 -17.57 -9.04 5.31
N PRO A 134 -18.62 -8.25 5.60
CA PRO A 134 -19.97 -8.54 5.11
C PRO A 134 -19.99 -8.74 3.60
N ARG A 135 -20.86 -9.63 3.10
CA ARG A 135 -20.93 -10.00 1.67
C ARG A 135 -21.26 -8.83 0.75
N GLU A 136 -21.84 -7.76 1.30
CA GLU A 136 -22.18 -6.53 0.61
C GLU A 136 -20.96 -5.62 0.36
N LEU A 137 -19.80 -5.93 0.96
CA LEU A 137 -18.58 -5.14 0.90
C LEU A 137 -17.47 -5.87 0.14
N PHE A 138 -17.04 -5.27 -0.96
CA PHE A 138 -15.77 -5.56 -1.62
C PHE A 138 -14.75 -4.48 -1.25
N LEU A 139 -13.59 -4.86 -0.71
CA LEU A 139 -12.51 -3.94 -0.34
C LEU A 139 -11.17 -4.47 -0.88
N ARG A 140 -10.70 -3.93 -2.00
CA ARG A 140 -9.41 -4.27 -2.63
C ARG A 140 -8.29 -3.43 -2.04
N ALA A 141 -7.12 -4.03 -1.87
CA ALA A 141 -5.87 -3.31 -1.66
C ALA A 141 -5.02 -3.32 -2.93
N MET A 142 -4.39 -2.18 -3.25
CA MET A 142 -3.60 -1.98 -4.47
C MET A 142 -2.24 -1.36 -4.16
N PRO A 143 -1.25 -2.19 -3.81
CA PRO A 143 0.13 -1.74 -3.70
C PRO A 143 0.70 -1.28 -5.05
N GLN A 144 1.37 -0.13 -5.09
CA GLN A 144 1.99 0.42 -6.29
C GLN A 144 3.19 1.30 -5.95
N ILE A 145 4.03 1.57 -6.95
CA ILE A 145 5.15 2.52 -6.83
C ILE A 145 4.62 3.95 -6.99
N THR A 146 5.01 4.85 -6.07
CA THR A 146 4.68 6.29 -6.17
C THR A 146 5.36 6.96 -7.37
N LYS A 147 4.71 7.99 -7.92
CA LYS A 147 5.29 8.86 -8.94
C LYS A 147 6.18 9.91 -8.25
N GLY A 148 7.43 10.08 -8.69
CA GLY A 148 8.34 11.10 -8.17
C GLY A 148 9.81 10.67 -8.14
N ALA A 149 10.70 11.60 -7.77
CA ALA A 149 12.15 11.35 -7.68
C ALA A 149 12.49 10.32 -6.59
N ASN A 150 11.80 10.36 -5.45
CA ASN A 150 11.93 9.38 -4.37
C ASN A 150 10.80 8.35 -4.47
N LYS A 151 11.07 7.23 -5.14
CA LYS A 151 10.13 6.11 -5.27
C LYS A 151 9.90 5.43 -3.92
N THR A 152 8.64 5.22 -3.55
CA THR A 152 8.24 4.39 -2.40
C THR A 152 7.01 3.56 -2.77
N ILE A 153 6.56 2.70 -1.87
CA ILE A 153 5.32 1.95 -2.03
C ILE A 153 4.16 2.73 -1.42
N ALA A 154 3.08 2.88 -2.19
CA ALA A 154 1.77 3.31 -1.71
C ALA A 154 0.79 2.14 -1.83
N VAL A 155 -0.16 2.03 -0.89
CA VAL A 155 -1.23 1.03 -0.94
C VAL A 155 -2.56 1.76 -1.00
N ASN A 156 -3.23 1.67 -2.15
CA ASN A 156 -4.56 2.26 -2.33
C ASN A 156 -5.63 1.23 -1.93
N PHE A 157 -6.58 1.63 -1.11
CA PHE A 157 -7.75 0.82 -0.79
C PHE A 157 -8.95 1.35 -1.57
N ILE A 158 -9.58 0.48 -2.35
CA ILE A 158 -10.76 0.82 -3.16
C ILE A 158 -11.89 -0.14 -2.84
N ALA A 159 -13.06 0.41 -2.56
CA ALA A 159 -14.20 -0.34 -2.07
C ALA A 159 -15.44 -0.16 -2.94
N GLN A 160 -16.27 -1.19 -2.99
CA GLN A 160 -17.65 -1.11 -3.42
C GLN A 160 -18.53 -1.72 -2.34
N PHE A 161 -19.49 -0.95 -1.87
CA PHE A 161 -20.40 -1.36 -0.80
C PHE A 161 -21.86 -1.19 -1.24
N LEU A 162 -22.65 -2.24 -1.08
CA LEU A 162 -24.09 -2.21 -1.36
C LEU A 162 -24.84 -1.68 -0.12
N GLY A 163 -24.74 -0.38 0.12
CA GLY A 163 -25.38 0.31 1.23
C GLY A 163 -24.92 1.75 1.36
N SER A 164 -25.28 2.41 2.46
CA SER A 164 -24.86 3.79 2.72
C SER A 164 -23.42 3.89 3.24
N SER A 165 -22.77 5.01 2.94
CA SER A 165 -21.47 5.43 3.46
C SER A 165 -21.39 5.34 4.99
N LYS A 166 -22.46 5.74 5.71
CA LYS A 166 -22.55 5.61 7.16
C LYS A 166 -22.39 4.17 7.63
N LYS A 167 -23.05 3.21 6.96
CA LYS A 167 -22.92 1.78 7.28
C LYS A 167 -21.53 1.26 6.92
N LEU A 168 -20.98 1.66 5.77
CA LEU A 168 -19.61 1.32 5.36
C LEU A 168 -18.58 1.75 6.40
N MET A 169 -18.62 3.03 6.81
CA MET A 169 -17.72 3.56 7.83
C MET A 169 -17.86 2.81 9.15
N GLY A 170 -19.09 2.47 9.56
CA GLY A 170 -19.31 1.64 10.76
C GLY A 170 -18.66 0.26 10.66
N ILE A 171 -18.70 -0.37 9.48
CA ILE A 171 -18.04 -1.66 9.24
C ILE A 171 -16.52 -1.51 9.27
N ILE A 172 -15.96 -0.52 8.58
CA ILE A 172 -14.50 -0.32 8.50
C ILE A 172 -13.93 0.11 9.85
N ASN A 173 -14.55 1.05 10.56
CA ASN A 173 -14.07 1.48 11.88
C ASN A 173 -14.08 0.34 12.92
N LYS A 174 -15.00 -0.62 12.77
CA LYS A 174 -15.06 -1.79 13.65
C LYS A 174 -13.99 -2.84 13.32
N ASN A 175 -13.69 -3.06 12.03
CA ASN A 175 -12.89 -4.22 11.59
C ASN A 175 -11.48 -3.86 11.10
N LEU A 176 -11.27 -2.61 10.65
CA LEU A 176 -10.00 -2.08 10.12
C LEU A 176 -9.89 -0.57 10.41
N PRO A 177 -9.94 -0.14 11.69
CA PRO A 177 -9.86 1.28 12.06
C PRO A 177 -8.56 1.96 11.60
N GLU A 178 -7.48 1.20 11.44
CA GLU A 178 -6.18 1.70 10.98
C GLU A 178 -6.22 2.25 9.55
N LEU A 179 -7.24 1.90 8.76
CA LEU A 179 -7.46 2.48 7.43
C LEU A 179 -7.85 3.97 7.52
N GLY A 180 -8.48 4.40 8.62
CA GLY A 180 -8.82 5.80 8.85
C GLY A 180 -9.85 6.37 7.86
N LEU A 181 -10.78 5.53 7.36
CA LEU A 181 -11.80 5.93 6.39
C LEU A 181 -12.69 7.07 6.93
N LYS A 182 -12.84 8.14 6.14
CA LYS A 182 -13.69 9.27 6.47
C LYS A 182 -14.87 9.39 5.51
N GLY A 183 -15.84 10.21 5.90
CA GLY A 183 -17.01 10.52 5.06
C GLY A 183 -16.63 11.19 3.74
N GLU A 184 -15.59 12.03 3.74
CA GLU A 184 -15.07 12.71 2.54
C GLU A 184 -14.48 11.75 1.49
N ASP A 185 -14.12 10.53 1.90
CA ASP A 185 -13.60 9.48 1.01
C ASP A 185 -14.72 8.66 0.35
N CYS A 186 -15.97 8.83 0.79
CA CYS A 186 -17.10 8.00 0.39
C CYS A 186 -18.00 8.71 -0.62
N TYR A 187 -18.12 8.13 -1.82
CA TYR A 187 -19.02 8.62 -2.87
C TYR A 187 -20.23 7.69 -3.00
N GLU A 188 -21.40 8.15 -2.56
CA GLU A 188 -22.66 7.43 -2.79
C GLU A 188 -23.17 7.70 -4.22
N MET A 189 -23.43 6.63 -4.96
CA MET A 189 -23.91 6.70 -6.34
C MET A 189 -24.73 5.47 -6.73
N SER A 190 -25.46 5.55 -7.84
CA SER A 190 -26.17 4.40 -8.40
C SER A 190 -25.19 3.30 -8.84
N TRP A 191 -25.65 2.05 -8.91
CA TRP A 191 -24.81 0.92 -9.34
C TRP A 191 -24.19 1.15 -10.72
N LEU A 192 -24.95 1.68 -11.69
CA LEU A 192 -24.43 1.98 -13.03
C LEU A 192 -23.29 3.01 -13.00
N ASN A 193 -23.39 4.03 -12.14
CA ASN A 193 -22.34 5.03 -12.00
C ASN A 193 -21.07 4.45 -11.34
N THR A 194 -21.19 3.37 -10.56
CA THR A 194 -20.00 2.67 -10.06
C THR A 194 -19.18 2.06 -11.21
N THR A 195 -19.79 1.69 -12.34
CA THR A 195 -19.06 1.18 -13.50
C THR A 195 -18.10 2.21 -14.07
N THR A 196 -18.50 3.48 -14.16
CA THR A 196 -17.61 4.56 -14.60
C THR A 196 -16.50 4.82 -13.59
N PHE A 197 -16.79 4.74 -12.29
CA PHE A 197 -15.77 4.87 -11.23
C PHE A 197 -14.72 3.76 -11.31
N TRP A 198 -15.14 2.50 -11.47
CA TRP A 198 -14.22 1.35 -11.63
C TRP A 198 -13.45 1.33 -12.95
N ALA A 199 -13.90 2.09 -13.94
CA ALA A 199 -13.18 2.33 -15.19
C ALA A 199 -12.24 3.56 -15.11
N ASP A 200 -11.96 4.05 -13.90
CA ASP A 200 -11.08 5.19 -13.60
C ASP A 200 -11.54 6.52 -14.25
N TYR A 201 -12.84 6.67 -14.56
CA TYR A 201 -13.39 7.97 -14.96
C TYR A 201 -13.63 8.86 -13.74
N PRO A 202 -13.49 10.21 -13.89
CA PRO A 202 -13.85 11.14 -12.83
C PRO A 202 -15.28 10.93 -12.33
N VAL A 203 -15.49 11.08 -11.02
CA VAL A 203 -16.82 10.98 -10.42
C VAL A 203 -17.77 12.00 -11.06
N GLY A 204 -18.95 11.55 -11.47
CA GLY A 204 -19.93 12.37 -12.19
C GLY A 204 -19.84 12.30 -13.71
N THR A 205 -18.88 11.55 -14.28
CA THR A 205 -18.83 11.30 -15.72
C THR A 205 -20.12 10.62 -16.22
N SER A 206 -20.64 11.09 -17.35
CA SER A 206 -21.84 10.50 -17.97
C SER A 206 -21.60 9.05 -18.39
N THR A 207 -22.57 8.18 -18.11
CA THR A 207 -22.54 6.75 -18.45
C THR A 207 -22.55 6.49 -19.97
N SER A 208 -22.89 7.49 -20.78
CA SER A 208 -22.78 7.40 -22.25
C SER A 208 -21.35 7.16 -22.73
N VAL A 209 -20.34 7.44 -21.89
CA VAL A 209 -18.95 7.10 -22.19
C VAL A 209 -18.75 5.60 -22.39
N LEU A 210 -19.55 4.75 -21.72
CA LEU A 210 -19.49 3.29 -21.82
C LEU A 210 -19.95 2.77 -23.19
N LEU A 211 -20.63 3.60 -23.99
CA LEU A 211 -21.02 3.26 -25.37
C LEU A 211 -19.85 3.43 -26.36
N LYS A 212 -18.77 4.10 -25.96
CA LYS A 212 -17.62 4.36 -26.83
C LYS A 212 -16.71 3.13 -26.86
N ARG A 213 -16.57 2.52 -28.04
CA ARG A 213 -15.59 1.45 -28.28
C ARG A 213 -14.21 2.08 -28.50
N PRO A 214 -13.15 1.68 -27.76
CA PRO A 214 -11.79 2.10 -28.04
C PRO A 214 -11.37 1.67 -29.45
N SER A 215 -10.88 2.61 -30.26
CA SER A 215 -10.43 2.35 -31.65
C SER A 215 -8.92 2.27 -31.79
N THR A 216 -8.17 2.65 -30.77
CA THR A 216 -6.69 2.66 -30.79
C THR A 216 -6.14 1.41 -30.12
N PRO A 217 -5.05 0.83 -30.66
CA PRO A 217 -4.35 -0.26 -29.99
C PRO A 217 -3.82 0.20 -28.62
N PRO A 218 -3.60 -0.72 -27.66
CA PRO A 218 -3.07 -0.40 -26.35
C PRO A 218 -1.74 0.34 -26.46
N GLY A 219 -1.63 1.51 -25.82
CA GLY A 219 -0.44 2.38 -25.89
C GLY A 219 0.75 1.93 -25.03
N ALA A 220 0.70 0.73 -24.43
CA ALA A 220 1.74 0.22 -23.56
C ALA A 220 1.87 -1.30 -23.67
N PHE A 221 3.09 -1.79 -23.55
CA PHE A 221 3.40 -3.19 -23.32
C PHE A 221 3.10 -3.54 -21.86
N PHE A 222 2.76 -4.80 -21.59
CA PHE A 222 2.54 -5.25 -20.23
C PHE A 222 2.94 -6.71 -20.02
N LYS A 223 3.15 -7.06 -18.75
CA LYS A 223 3.17 -8.44 -18.27
C LYS A 223 2.30 -8.54 -17.03
N SER A 224 1.45 -9.56 -17.00
CA SER A 224 0.66 -9.91 -15.82
C SER A 224 0.95 -11.34 -15.37
N LYS A 225 0.78 -11.55 -14.06
CA LYS A 225 0.79 -12.84 -13.39
C LYS A 225 -0.26 -12.84 -12.28
N SER A 226 -0.55 -13.99 -11.70
CA SER A 226 -1.49 -14.10 -10.59
C SER A 226 -1.11 -15.17 -9.61
N ASP A 227 -1.50 -14.98 -8.35
CA ASP A 227 -1.40 -15.97 -7.30
C ASP A 227 -2.66 -15.97 -6.44
N TYR A 228 -2.87 -17.06 -5.70
CA TYR A 228 -3.84 -17.11 -4.60
C TYR A 228 -3.13 -17.21 -3.26
N VAL A 229 -3.64 -16.50 -2.26
CA VAL A 229 -3.09 -16.49 -0.92
C VAL A 229 -4.03 -17.24 0.02
N LYS A 230 -3.51 -18.29 0.67
CA LYS A 230 -4.27 -19.13 1.61
C LYS A 230 -3.95 -18.85 3.09
N LYS A 231 -2.80 -18.24 3.36
CA LYS A 231 -2.33 -17.87 4.71
C LYS A 231 -1.83 -16.43 4.70
N PRO A 232 -1.99 -15.68 5.80
CA PRO A 232 -1.50 -14.29 5.84
C PRO A 232 0.00 -14.21 5.54
N ILE A 233 0.35 -13.30 4.63
CA ILE A 233 1.75 -13.01 4.28
C ILE A 233 2.37 -12.24 5.46
N PRO A 234 3.49 -12.68 6.04
CA PRO A 234 4.16 -11.93 7.09
C PRO A 234 4.66 -10.59 6.54
N LYS A 235 4.73 -9.56 7.38
CA LYS A 235 5.21 -8.23 6.96
C LYS A 235 6.57 -8.31 6.25
N GLU A 236 7.49 -9.15 6.73
CA GLU A 236 8.79 -9.38 6.08
C GLU A 236 8.66 -9.86 4.63
N GLY A 237 7.68 -10.72 4.33
CA GLY A 237 7.38 -11.17 2.98
C GLY A 237 6.89 -10.03 2.09
N MET A 238 6.05 -9.15 2.64
CA MET A 238 5.61 -7.93 1.96
C MET A 238 6.79 -6.99 1.68
N GLU A 239 7.66 -6.77 2.66
CA GLU A 239 8.87 -5.94 2.49
C GLU A 239 9.83 -6.48 1.43
N LYS A 240 9.97 -7.81 1.31
CA LYS A 240 10.73 -8.42 0.22
C LYS A 240 10.09 -8.13 -1.14
N MET A 241 8.76 -8.21 -1.25
CA MET A 241 8.04 -7.83 -2.47
C MET A 241 8.20 -6.34 -2.79
N TRP A 242 8.12 -5.45 -1.79
CA TRP A 242 8.34 -4.00 -1.96
C TRP A 242 9.73 -3.69 -2.50
N LYS A 243 10.77 -4.30 -1.93
CA LYS A 243 12.15 -4.14 -2.40
C LYS A 243 12.31 -4.53 -3.86
N THR A 244 11.68 -5.63 -4.29
CA THR A 244 11.72 -6.04 -5.71
C THR A 244 10.88 -5.12 -6.59
N MET A 245 9.70 -4.67 -6.14
CA MET A 245 8.90 -3.68 -6.88
C MET A 245 9.68 -2.38 -7.11
N LEU A 246 10.41 -1.87 -6.11
CA LEU A 246 11.18 -0.62 -6.24
C LEU A 246 12.34 -0.70 -7.25
N LYS A 247 12.73 -1.90 -7.70
CA LYS A 247 13.71 -2.09 -8.79
C LYS A 247 13.14 -1.72 -10.16
N PHE A 248 11.83 -1.66 -10.31
CA PHE A 248 11.21 -1.31 -11.59
C PHE A 248 11.35 0.18 -11.89
N ASN A 249 11.60 0.49 -13.16
CA ASN A 249 11.64 1.86 -13.67
C ASN A 249 10.32 2.34 -14.27
N ASN A 250 9.36 1.43 -14.46
CA ASN A 250 8.07 1.72 -15.07
C ASN A 250 6.93 1.55 -14.07
N HIS A 251 5.69 1.70 -14.54
CA HIS A 251 4.52 1.57 -13.69
C HIS A 251 4.26 0.11 -13.32
N VAL A 252 4.32 -0.19 -12.01
CA VAL A 252 4.04 -1.52 -11.45
C VAL A 252 3.07 -1.38 -10.31
N PHE A 253 2.07 -2.25 -10.31
CA PHE A 253 1.11 -2.38 -9.23
C PHE A 253 0.71 -3.84 -9.02
N MET A 254 0.17 -4.11 -7.85
CA MET A 254 -0.53 -5.34 -7.53
C MET A 254 -1.98 -5.05 -7.19
N GLN A 255 -2.88 -6.00 -7.46
CA GLN A 255 -4.26 -5.94 -6.98
C GLN A 255 -4.54 -7.15 -6.08
N TRP A 256 -4.82 -6.88 -4.81
CA TRP A 256 -5.16 -7.90 -3.81
C TRP A 256 -6.67 -7.88 -3.64
N ASN A 257 -7.33 -8.84 -4.30
CA ASN A 257 -8.79 -8.93 -4.38
C ASN A 257 -9.29 -9.94 -3.33
N PRO A 258 -10.11 -9.52 -2.35
CA PRO A 258 -10.55 -10.42 -1.28
C PRO A 258 -11.42 -11.55 -1.81
N TYR A 259 -11.24 -12.73 -1.22
CA TYR A 259 -12.12 -13.89 -1.38
C TYR A 259 -13.02 -14.01 -0.15
N GLY A 260 -13.64 -15.16 0.11
CA GLY A 260 -14.66 -15.29 1.14
C GLY A 260 -16.09 -15.08 0.60
N GLY A 261 -17.01 -14.69 1.48
CA GLY A 261 -18.38 -14.39 1.10
C GLY A 261 -19.06 -15.53 0.33
N VAL A 262 -19.58 -15.24 -0.86
CA VAL A 262 -20.23 -16.25 -1.73
C VAL A 262 -19.21 -17.23 -2.33
N MET A 263 -17.96 -16.82 -2.54
CA MET A 263 -16.93 -17.69 -3.11
C MET A 263 -16.60 -18.89 -2.21
N ASP A 264 -16.81 -18.77 -0.89
CA ASP A 264 -16.64 -19.86 0.08
C ASP A 264 -17.80 -20.87 0.09
N LYS A 265 -18.95 -20.50 -0.48
CA LYS A 265 -20.17 -21.34 -0.50
C LYS A 265 -20.27 -22.21 -1.73
N ILE A 266 -19.57 -21.86 -2.80
CA ILE A 266 -19.56 -22.61 -4.06
C ILE A 266 -18.52 -23.73 -3.96
N ALA A 267 -18.89 -24.97 -4.25
CA ALA A 267 -17.97 -26.09 -4.26
C ALA A 267 -16.87 -25.89 -5.33
N ALA A 268 -15.64 -26.32 -5.04
CA ALA A 268 -14.50 -26.16 -5.96
C ALA A 268 -14.70 -26.89 -7.30
N ASN A 269 -15.52 -27.93 -7.33
CA ASN A 269 -15.86 -28.69 -8.54
C ASN A 269 -17.18 -28.25 -9.20
N ALA A 270 -17.86 -27.21 -8.70
CA ALA A 270 -19.12 -26.74 -9.26
C ALA A 270 -18.96 -26.13 -10.67
N THR A 271 -17.76 -25.68 -11.00
CA THR A 271 -17.39 -25.07 -12.28
C THR A 271 -15.92 -25.37 -12.58
N ALA A 272 -15.50 -25.17 -13.83
CA ALA A 272 -14.10 -25.04 -14.25
C ALA A 272 -13.23 -24.25 -13.27
N PHE A 273 -13.73 -23.10 -12.79
CA PHE A 273 -13.01 -22.20 -11.88
C PHE A 273 -12.98 -22.75 -10.43
N PRO A 274 -11.83 -23.26 -9.95
CA PRO A 274 -11.78 -24.06 -8.72
C PRO A 274 -11.45 -23.26 -7.47
N HIS A 275 -11.01 -22.01 -7.63
CA HIS A 275 -10.53 -21.18 -6.52
C HIS A 275 -11.72 -20.70 -5.68
N ARG A 276 -12.05 -21.46 -4.64
CA ARG A 276 -13.22 -21.21 -3.78
C ARG A 276 -12.76 -21.07 -2.33
N LYS A 277 -13.46 -21.73 -1.41
CA LYS A 277 -13.16 -21.77 0.03
C LYS A 277 -11.69 -22.09 0.31
N GLY A 278 -11.10 -21.35 1.24
CA GLY A 278 -9.70 -21.52 1.67
C GLY A 278 -8.73 -20.50 1.08
N ASN A 279 -9.17 -19.73 0.08
CA ASN A 279 -8.43 -18.57 -0.43
C ASN A 279 -8.82 -17.31 0.35
N LEU A 280 -7.83 -16.59 0.89
CA LEU A 280 -8.04 -15.29 1.54
C LEU A 280 -8.23 -14.18 0.51
N PHE A 281 -7.39 -14.18 -0.53
CA PHE A 281 -7.44 -13.22 -1.63
C PHE A 281 -6.64 -13.72 -2.84
N LYS A 282 -6.93 -13.15 -4.01
CA LYS A 282 -6.16 -13.31 -5.24
C LYS A 282 -5.27 -12.09 -5.44
N ILE A 283 -4.00 -12.31 -5.80
CA ILE A 283 -3.08 -11.27 -6.25
C ILE A 283 -3.05 -11.26 -7.78
N GLN A 284 -3.18 -10.09 -8.38
CA GLN A 284 -2.70 -9.83 -9.75
C GLN A 284 -1.43 -8.99 -9.66
N TYR A 285 -0.37 -9.42 -10.33
CA TYR A 285 0.85 -8.63 -10.55
C TYR A 285 0.72 -7.99 -11.93
N PHE A 286 1.07 -6.71 -12.04
CA PHE A 286 0.98 -5.99 -13.31
C PHE A 286 2.15 -5.03 -13.46
N ALA A 287 2.88 -5.16 -14.57
CA ALA A 287 3.91 -4.22 -14.99
C ALA A 287 3.57 -3.68 -16.39
N LEU A 288 3.69 -2.36 -16.56
CA LEU A 288 3.41 -1.62 -17.80
C LEU A 288 4.64 -0.82 -18.20
N TRP A 289 4.97 -0.82 -19.50
CA TRP A 289 6.05 0.00 -20.05
C TRP A 289 5.75 0.46 -21.48
N ILE A 290 6.34 1.58 -21.90
CA ILE A 290 6.14 2.17 -23.23
C ILE A 290 7.32 1.84 -24.16
N ASP A 291 8.55 1.91 -23.66
CA ASP A 291 9.74 1.62 -24.45
C ASP A 291 9.93 0.10 -24.63
N ALA A 292 9.86 -0.36 -25.89
CA ALA A 292 10.06 -1.76 -26.24
C ALA A 292 11.43 -2.31 -25.78
N ASN A 293 12.48 -1.48 -25.71
CA ASN A 293 13.80 -1.90 -25.25
C ASN A 293 13.81 -2.31 -23.76
N ALA A 294 12.86 -1.81 -22.97
CA ALA A 294 12.73 -2.17 -21.56
C ALA A 294 12.08 -3.56 -21.35
N THR A 295 11.57 -4.20 -22.40
CA THR A 295 10.81 -5.47 -22.30
C THR A 295 11.57 -6.57 -21.58
N LYS A 296 12.81 -6.85 -21.98
CA LYS A 296 13.63 -7.92 -21.37
C LYS A 296 13.85 -7.68 -19.87
N ALA A 297 14.14 -6.43 -19.49
CA ALA A 297 14.37 -6.06 -18.09
C ALA A 297 13.08 -6.18 -17.25
N ASN A 298 11.94 -5.70 -17.75
CA ASN A 298 10.66 -5.80 -17.04
C ASN A 298 10.21 -7.25 -16.86
N LEU A 299 10.41 -8.11 -17.87
CA LEU A 299 10.09 -9.54 -17.77
C LEU A 299 10.97 -10.24 -16.72
N ALA A 300 12.27 -9.92 -16.68
CA ALA A 300 13.18 -10.47 -15.68
C ALA A 300 12.80 -10.04 -14.26
N LEU A 301 12.49 -8.76 -14.05
CA LEU A 301 12.03 -8.24 -12.75
C LEU A 301 10.68 -8.83 -12.33
N MET A 302 9.75 -9.05 -13.28
CA MET A 302 8.48 -9.72 -12.98
C MET A 302 8.70 -11.17 -12.54
N LYS A 303 9.63 -11.88 -13.18
CA LYS A 303 10.02 -13.23 -12.76
C LYS A 303 10.63 -13.23 -11.36
N GLU A 304 11.47 -12.25 -11.05
CA GLU A 304 12.03 -12.07 -9.70
C GLU A 304 10.93 -11.82 -8.66
N LEU A 305 10.03 -10.85 -8.92
CA LEU A 305 8.92 -10.53 -8.01
C LEU A 305 8.02 -11.74 -7.75
N TYR A 306 7.71 -12.49 -8.80
CA TYR A 306 6.90 -13.71 -8.71
C TYR A 306 7.63 -14.83 -7.95
N GLY A 307 8.95 -14.96 -8.11
CA GLY A 307 9.77 -15.89 -7.32
C GLY A 307 9.81 -15.51 -5.84
N VAL A 308 9.91 -14.22 -5.51
CA VAL A 308 9.85 -13.73 -4.12
C VAL A 308 8.52 -14.08 -3.45
N ALA A 309 7.40 -14.00 -4.20
CA ALA A 309 6.08 -14.31 -3.67
C ALA A 309 5.84 -15.80 -3.41
N GLU A 310 6.62 -16.70 -4.04
CA GLU A 310 6.38 -18.16 -4.07
C GLU A 310 6.19 -18.80 -2.69
N THR A 311 6.97 -18.37 -1.71
CA THR A 311 6.94 -18.95 -0.35
C THR A 311 5.74 -18.49 0.48
N TYR A 312 4.97 -17.51 -0.01
CA TYR A 312 3.86 -16.89 0.73
C TYR A 312 2.48 -17.13 0.09
N VAL A 313 2.43 -17.72 -1.10
CA VAL A 313 1.21 -17.97 -1.86
C VAL A 313 0.84 -19.46 -1.81
N SER A 314 -0.25 -19.84 -2.46
CA SER A 314 -0.64 -21.24 -2.61
C SER A 314 0.50 -22.08 -3.19
N SER A 315 0.61 -23.32 -2.75
CA SER A 315 1.57 -24.29 -3.26
C SER A 315 0.90 -25.66 -3.36
N ASN A 316 1.44 -26.50 -4.25
CA ASN A 316 0.95 -27.86 -4.52
C ASN A 316 -0.56 -27.95 -4.83
N PRO A 317 -1.03 -27.36 -5.95
CA PRO A 317 -0.30 -26.54 -6.92
C PRO A 317 -0.19 -25.06 -6.49
N ARG A 318 0.74 -24.32 -7.11
CA ARG A 318 0.73 -22.86 -7.05
C ARG A 318 -0.36 -22.36 -7.99
N GLU A 319 -1.48 -21.91 -7.44
CA GLU A 319 -2.71 -21.58 -8.18
C GLU A 319 -2.57 -20.27 -8.98
N ALA A 320 -3.05 -20.27 -10.22
CA ALA A 320 -3.06 -19.14 -11.15
C ALA A 320 -4.45 -18.97 -11.78
N PHE A 321 -4.76 -17.76 -12.26
CA PHE A 321 -6.06 -17.44 -12.83
C PHE A 321 -6.01 -17.46 -14.37
N LEU A 322 -6.77 -18.36 -14.99
CA LEU A 322 -6.83 -18.56 -16.44
C LEU A 322 -7.00 -17.27 -17.27
N ASN A 323 -7.84 -16.33 -16.82
CA ASN A 323 -8.07 -15.09 -17.58
C ASN A 323 -6.88 -14.12 -17.53
N TYR A 324 -5.90 -14.36 -16.66
CA TYR A 324 -4.60 -13.70 -16.67
C TYR A 324 -3.55 -14.67 -17.23
N ARG A 325 -3.75 -15.08 -18.49
CA ARG A 325 -2.91 -16.08 -19.17
C ARG A 325 -1.43 -15.75 -19.03
N ASP A 326 -0.68 -16.72 -18.54
CA ASP A 326 0.76 -16.60 -18.32
C ASP A 326 1.48 -17.81 -18.91
N ILE A 327 2.17 -17.59 -20.03
CA ILE A 327 2.91 -18.66 -20.72
C ILE A 327 4.06 -19.24 -19.87
N ASP A 328 4.51 -18.50 -18.84
CA ASP A 328 5.58 -18.94 -17.94
C ASP A 328 5.11 -20.04 -16.96
N VAL A 329 3.78 -20.19 -16.77
CA VAL A 329 3.20 -21.33 -16.03
C VAL A 329 3.37 -22.64 -16.81
N GLY A 330 3.38 -22.54 -18.14
CA GLY A 330 3.57 -23.66 -19.03
C GLY A 330 2.96 -23.40 -20.41
N SER A 331 3.61 -23.95 -21.44
CA SER A 331 3.07 -24.01 -22.80
C SER A 331 3.10 -25.46 -23.29
N ASN A 332 2.39 -25.74 -24.39
CA ASN A 332 2.55 -26.96 -25.16
C ASN A 332 3.29 -26.63 -26.47
N PRO A 333 4.63 -26.79 -26.54
CA PRO A 333 5.41 -26.37 -27.70
C PRO A 333 5.25 -27.31 -28.90
N SER A 334 4.88 -28.58 -28.68
CA SER A 334 4.91 -29.62 -29.70
C SER A 334 3.60 -29.78 -30.48
N GLY A 335 2.52 -29.08 -30.09
CA GLY A 335 1.18 -29.25 -30.66
C GLY A 335 0.52 -30.60 -30.33
N VAL A 336 1.23 -31.50 -29.63
CA VAL A 336 0.75 -32.82 -29.21
C VAL A 336 0.36 -32.74 -27.73
N THR A 337 -0.88 -33.05 -27.40
CA THR A 337 -1.37 -32.95 -26.02
C THR A 337 -0.93 -34.19 -25.23
N ASN A 338 0.03 -34.03 -24.31
CA ASN A 338 0.30 -35.04 -23.29
C ASN A 338 -0.60 -34.79 -22.08
N VAL A 339 -1.55 -35.70 -21.83
CA VAL A 339 -2.55 -35.58 -20.76
C VAL A 339 -1.92 -35.49 -19.38
N ALA A 340 -0.81 -36.19 -19.11
CA ALA A 340 -0.15 -36.15 -17.80
C ALA A 340 0.50 -34.78 -17.53
N GLU A 341 1.15 -34.21 -18.54
CA GLU A 341 1.75 -32.87 -18.46
C GLU A 341 0.68 -31.78 -18.41
N ALA A 342 -0.41 -31.97 -19.17
CA ALA A 342 -1.59 -31.12 -19.12
C ALA A 342 -2.21 -31.14 -17.73
N CYS A 343 -2.43 -32.31 -17.10
CA CYS A 343 -3.01 -32.42 -15.76
C CYS A 343 -2.25 -31.60 -14.69
N ILE A 344 -0.91 -31.58 -14.72
CA ILE A 344 -0.11 -30.79 -13.77
C ILE A 344 -0.33 -29.28 -13.97
N LYS A 345 -0.32 -28.82 -15.24
CA LYS A 345 -0.54 -27.41 -15.61
C LYS A 345 -2.01 -27.00 -15.42
N ALA A 346 -2.92 -27.94 -15.61
CA ALA A 346 -4.35 -27.80 -15.43
C ALA A 346 -4.63 -27.57 -13.93
N HIS A 347 -4.05 -28.35 -13.02
CA HIS A 347 -4.15 -28.08 -11.57
C HIS A 347 -3.75 -26.64 -11.17
N VAL A 348 -2.82 -26.03 -11.89
CA VAL A 348 -2.42 -24.63 -11.69
C VAL A 348 -3.45 -23.63 -12.22
N ILE A 349 -4.17 -23.90 -13.32
CA ILE A 349 -4.98 -22.91 -14.06
C ILE A 349 -6.51 -23.22 -14.04
N ASN A 350 -6.92 -24.36 -13.50
CA ASN A 350 -7.84 -25.32 -14.15
C ASN A 350 -9.10 -24.80 -14.90
N ILE A 351 -9.32 -25.46 -16.03
CA ILE A 351 -10.38 -25.34 -17.05
C ILE A 351 -11.40 -26.46 -16.83
#